data_AF-A0A1B8U4P6-F1
#
_entry.id   AF-A0A1B8U4P6-F1
#
_cell.length_a   1.000
_cell.length_b   1.000
_cell.length_c   1.000
_cell.angle_alpha   90.00
_cell.angle_beta   90.00
_cell.angle_gamma   90.00
#
_symmetry.space_group_name_H-M   'P 1'
#
loop_
_entity.id
_entity.type
_entity.pdbx_description
1 polymer ?
#
loop_
_entity_poly.entity_id
_entity_poly.type
_entity_poly.pdbx_seq_one_letter_code
_entity_poly.pdbx_strand_id
1 'polypeptide(L)'
;MKYLLKSEINGKVSFLNYWSENQTVNQGDLVLTIMPKQNSGFIAKLKTPAQNLGKVRTGQLVNIKLNNYPDYEFGVLKGQIKSISEISDNEGFYTIDVDLPKKLITTYKEKIFQNYVI
;
A
#
# COMPACT_ATOMS: atom_id res chain seq x y z
N MET A 1 3.82 28.93 26.58
CA MET A 1 2.72 28.21 25.91
C MET A 1 3.17 26.76 25.74
N LYS A 2 2.39 25.77 26.21
CA LYS A 2 2.73 24.34 26.10
C LYS A 2 1.92 23.75 24.94
N TYR A 3 2.53 23.65 23.77
CA TYR A 3 1.95 22.95 22.64
C TYR A 3 2.20 21.45 22.80
N LEU A 4 1.17 20.63 22.62
CA LEU A 4 1.26 19.17 22.63
C LEU A 4 0.92 18.65 21.24
N LEU A 5 1.88 18.00 20.58
CA LEU A 5 1.60 17.21 19.39
C LEU A 5 1.03 15.87 19.81
N LYS A 6 -0.25 15.62 19.49
CA LYS A 6 -0.95 14.38 19.83
C LYS A 6 -1.56 13.79 18.55
N SER A 7 -1.32 12.50 18.34
CA SER A 7 -1.99 11.77 17.26
C SER A 7 -3.45 11.47 17.63
N GLU A 8 -4.34 11.59 16.66
CA GLU A 8 -5.74 11.18 16.78
C GLU A 8 -5.93 9.66 16.63
N ILE A 9 -4.89 8.95 16.18
CA ILE A 9 -4.94 7.52 15.89
C ILE A 9 -3.89 6.74 16.68
N ASN A 10 -4.21 5.49 16.99
CA ASN A 10 -3.27 4.55 17.59
C ASN A 10 -2.37 3.94 16.51
N GLY A 11 -1.05 4.02 16.71
CA GLY A 11 -0.09 3.55 15.73
C GLY A 11 1.34 3.42 16.23
N LYS A 12 2.23 2.96 15.36
CA LYS A 12 3.67 2.97 15.55
C LYS A 12 4.22 4.33 15.11
N VAL A 13 4.97 4.98 15.99
CA VAL A 13 5.68 6.23 15.66
C VAL A 13 6.92 5.89 14.82
N SER A 14 7.12 6.65 13.74
CA SER A 14 8.34 6.62 12.93
C SER A 14 8.88 8.04 12.81
N PHE A 15 10.20 8.18 12.96
CA PHE A 15 10.91 9.44 12.80
C PHE A 15 11.76 9.33 11.53
N LEU A 16 11.65 10.33 10.65
CA LEU A 16 12.44 10.39 9.42
C LEU A 16 13.87 10.85 9.67
N ASN A 17 14.08 11.61 10.75
CA ASN A 17 15.37 12.19 11.13
C ASN A 17 15.72 11.86 12.57
N TYR A 18 17.00 11.97 12.89
CA TYR A 18 17.48 11.98 14.27
C TYR A 18 17.05 13.29 14.94
N TRP A 19 16.29 13.18 16.03
CA TRP A 19 15.87 14.32 16.82
C TRP A 19 16.77 14.49 18.03
N SER A 20 17.11 15.74 18.34
CA SER A 20 17.86 16.12 19.53
C SER A 20 17.04 17.05 20.42
N GLU A 21 17.32 17.03 21.72
CA GLU A 21 16.72 18.00 22.65
C GLU A 21 17.06 19.43 22.22
N ASN A 22 16.10 20.35 22.40
CA ASN A 22 16.20 21.77 22.05
C ASN A 22 16.31 22.08 20.54
N GLN A 23 15.95 21.15 19.66
CA GLN A 23 15.84 21.42 18.23
C GLN A 23 14.64 22.32 17.91
N THR A 24 14.86 23.35 17.10
CA THR A 24 13.79 24.23 16.60
C THR A 24 12.97 23.51 15.53
N VAL A 25 11.65 23.63 15.63
CA VAL A 25 10.68 23.17 14.61
C VAL A 25 9.83 24.34 14.13
N ASN A 26 9.56 24.38 12.83
CA ASN A 26 8.74 25.39 12.18
C ASN A 26 7.36 24.84 11.83
N GLN A 27 6.42 25.75 11.59
CA GLN A 27 5.11 25.36 11.07
C GLN A 27 5.27 24.72 9.69
N GLY A 28 4.66 23.54 9.52
CA GLY A 28 4.77 22.75 8.30
C GLY A 28 5.86 21.66 8.36
N ASP A 29 6.72 21.67 9.39
CA ASP A 29 7.72 20.62 9.56
C ASP A 29 7.05 19.27 9.84
N LEU A 30 7.47 18.24 9.10
CA LEU A 30 7.09 16.86 9.38
C LEU A 30 7.93 16.32 10.53
N VAL A 31 7.40 16.42 11.74
CA VAL A 31 8.12 16.02 12.97
C VAL A 31 8.14 14.50 13.15
N LEU A 32 7.00 13.85 12.92
CA LEU A 32 6.84 12.40 13.08
C LEU A 32 5.70 11.87 12.20
N THR A 33 5.76 10.58 11.88
CA THR A 33 4.70 9.86 11.17
C THR A 33 4.12 8.78 12.08
N ILE A 34 2.79 8.64 12.09
CA ILE A 34 2.09 7.59 12.83
C ILE A 34 1.57 6.55 11.84
N MET A 35 2.11 5.34 11.91
CA MET A 35 1.61 4.20 11.14
C MET A 35 0.49 3.50 11.93
N PRO A 36 -0.77 3.49 11.45
CA PRO A 36 -1.88 2.88 12.17
C PRO A 36 -1.61 1.43 12.57
N LYS A 37 -1.98 1.02 13.79
CA LYS A 37 -1.79 -0.36 14.26
C LYS A 37 -2.78 -1.35 13.61
N GLN A 38 -3.92 -0.85 13.11
CA GLN A 38 -4.91 -1.67 12.45
C GLN A 38 -4.50 -1.94 11.01
N ASN A 39 -4.17 -3.20 10.74
CA ASN A 39 -3.95 -3.71 9.39
C ASN A 39 -5.31 -3.81 8.68
N SER A 40 -5.68 -2.78 7.91
CA SER A 40 -6.93 -2.72 7.14
C SER A 40 -6.99 -3.69 5.93
N GLY A 41 -6.16 -4.74 5.94
CA GLY A 41 -5.88 -5.54 4.75
C GLY A 41 -4.92 -4.81 3.80
N PHE A 42 -4.36 -5.57 2.87
CA PHE A 42 -3.52 -5.00 1.82
C PHE A 42 -4.38 -4.70 0.60
N ILE A 43 -4.17 -3.54 -0.01
CA ILE A 43 -4.79 -3.18 -1.29
C ILE A 43 -3.66 -2.96 -2.28
N ALA A 44 -3.63 -3.74 -3.36
CA ALA A 44 -2.77 -3.48 -4.49
C ALA A 44 -3.50 -2.56 -5.47
N LYS A 45 -2.85 -1.44 -5.84
CA LYS A 45 -3.37 -0.51 -6.85
C LYS A 45 -2.71 -0.80 -8.18
N LEU A 46 -3.50 -1.25 -9.16
CA LEU A 46 -3.05 -1.53 -10.51
C LEU A 46 -3.46 -0.39 -11.44
N LYS A 47 -2.64 -0.09 -12.45
CA LYS A 47 -2.98 0.84 -13.53
C LYS A 47 -3.25 0.07 -14.82
N THR A 48 -4.29 0.46 -15.55
CA THR A 48 -4.60 -0.13 -16.87
C THR A 48 -5.12 0.92 -17.85
N PRO A 49 -4.76 0.87 -19.15
CA PRO A 49 -5.37 1.74 -20.15
C PRO A 49 -6.81 1.31 -20.45
N ALA A 50 -7.60 2.23 -21.02
CA ALA A 50 -9.01 2.00 -21.36
C ALA A 50 -9.25 0.77 -22.26
N GLN A 51 -8.33 0.49 -23.19
CA GLN A 51 -8.47 -0.56 -24.22
C GLN A 51 -8.70 -1.97 -23.65
N ASN A 52 -8.29 -2.23 -22.40
CA ASN A 52 -8.43 -3.54 -21.76
C ASN A 52 -9.52 -3.58 -20.68
N LEU A 53 -10.14 -2.46 -20.36
CA LEU A 53 -11.04 -2.34 -19.21
C LEU A 53 -12.31 -3.17 -19.36
N GLY A 54 -12.83 -3.31 -20.58
CA GLY A 54 -14.08 -4.07 -20.85
C GLY A 54 -14.01 -5.56 -20.51
N LYS A 55 -12.81 -6.12 -20.28
CA LYS A 55 -12.60 -7.52 -19.86
C LYS A 55 -12.42 -7.67 -18.35
N VAL A 56 -12.23 -6.57 -17.63
CA VAL A 56 -11.94 -6.54 -16.19
C VAL A 56 -13.23 -6.38 -15.41
N ARG A 57 -13.45 -7.21 -14.38
CA ARG A 57 -14.67 -7.18 -13.56
C ARG A 57 -14.35 -7.29 -12.08
N THR A 58 -15.13 -6.61 -11.24
CA THR A 58 -15.11 -6.81 -9.80
C THR A 58 -15.33 -8.29 -9.45
N GLY A 59 -14.60 -8.78 -8.45
CA GLY A 59 -14.61 -10.17 -8.02
C GLY A 59 -13.66 -11.09 -8.80
N GLN A 60 -13.05 -10.63 -9.90
CA GLN A 60 -12.10 -11.40 -10.67
C GLN A 60 -10.80 -11.66 -9.89
N LEU A 61 -10.26 -12.87 -10.00
CA LEU A 61 -8.97 -13.23 -9.42
C LEU A 61 -7.83 -12.71 -10.28
N VAL A 62 -6.79 -12.18 -9.63
CA VAL A 62 -5.59 -11.68 -10.28
C VAL A 62 -4.33 -12.33 -9.72
N ASN A 63 -3.32 -12.47 -10.57
CA ASN A 63 -1.97 -12.87 -10.20
C ASN A 63 -1.10 -11.62 -10.12
N ILE A 64 -0.46 -11.42 -8.98
CA ILE A 64 0.46 -10.31 -8.74
C ILE A 64 1.87 -10.87 -8.65
N LYS A 65 2.72 -10.49 -9.61
CA LYS A 65 4.15 -10.78 -9.60
C LYS A 65 4.87 -9.71 -8.80
N LEU A 66 5.90 -10.10 -8.06
CA LEU A 66 6.72 -9.20 -7.25
C LEU A 66 8.10 -9.09 -7.88
N ASN A 67 8.59 -7.88 -8.13
CA ASN A 67 9.85 -7.68 -8.85
C ASN A 67 11.05 -8.35 -8.16
N ASN A 68 11.08 -8.31 -6.82
CA ASN A 68 12.16 -8.90 -6.02
C ASN A 68 11.90 -10.36 -5.62
N TYR A 69 10.80 -10.97 -6.09
CA TYR A 69 10.48 -12.38 -5.88
C TYR A 69 10.00 -12.98 -7.20
N PRO A 70 10.94 -13.41 -8.06
CA PRO A 70 10.61 -13.96 -9.38
C PRO A 70 9.62 -15.12 -9.28
N ASP A 71 8.61 -15.11 -10.16
CA ASP A 71 7.47 -16.02 -10.05
C ASP A 71 7.82 -17.49 -10.30
N TYR A 72 8.92 -17.76 -10.99
CA TYR A 72 9.40 -19.12 -11.22
C TYR A 72 10.04 -19.74 -9.96
N GLU A 73 10.58 -18.94 -9.04
CA GLU A 73 11.15 -19.39 -7.76
C GLU A 73 10.14 -19.29 -6.62
N PHE A 74 9.37 -18.20 -6.56
CA PHE A 74 8.55 -17.86 -5.40
C PHE A 74 7.05 -17.91 -5.67
N GLY A 75 6.61 -18.13 -6.92
CA GLY A 75 5.21 -18.08 -7.31
C GLY A 75 4.65 -16.65 -7.32
N VAL A 76 3.32 -16.53 -7.27
CA VAL A 76 2.61 -15.23 -7.34
C VAL A 76 1.75 -14.99 -6.11
N LEU A 77 1.44 -13.74 -5.80
CA LEU A 77 0.35 -13.40 -4.90
C LEU A 77 -0.98 -13.48 -5.63
N LYS A 78 -2.00 -13.99 -4.94
CA LYS A 78 -3.39 -14.02 -5.44
C LYS A 78 -4.16 -12.89 -4.78
N GLY A 79 -4.83 -12.09 -5.59
CA GLY A 79 -5.73 -11.04 -5.13
C GLY A 79 -7.09 -11.12 -5.82
N GLN A 80 -8.05 -10.34 -5.34
CA GLN A 80 -9.38 -10.21 -5.93
C GLN A 80 -9.68 -8.75 -6.23
N ILE A 81 -10.16 -8.46 -7.43
CA ILE A 81 -10.55 -7.10 -7.82
C ILE A 81 -11.70 -6.63 -6.93
N LYS A 82 -11.48 -5.54 -6.20
CA LYS A 82 -12.46 -4.92 -5.31
C LYS A 82 -13.24 -3.83 -6.04
N SER A 83 -12.53 -2.98 -6.77
CA SER A 83 -13.13 -1.87 -7.50
C SER A 83 -12.27 -1.44 -8.68
N ILE A 84 -12.91 -0.75 -9.59
CA ILE A 84 -12.32 -0.16 -10.79
C ILE A 84 -12.73 1.31 -10.77
N SER A 85 -11.80 2.23 -11.02
CA SER A 85 -12.14 3.65 -11.06
C SER A 85 -13.11 3.96 -12.20
N GLU A 86 -14.00 4.92 -11.98
CA GLU A 86 -14.94 5.37 -13.02
C GLU A 86 -14.29 6.32 -14.02
N ILE A 87 -13.24 7.02 -13.59
CA ILE A 87 -12.47 7.97 -14.39
C ILE A 87 -11.01 7.55 -14.47
N SER A 88 -10.34 7.99 -15.53
CA SER A 88 -8.89 7.85 -15.69
C SER A 88 -8.14 8.99 -14.99
N ASP A 89 -6.86 8.75 -14.71
CA ASP A 89 -5.92 9.83 -14.40
C ASP A 89 -5.59 10.69 -15.64
N ASN A 90 -4.77 11.71 -15.44
CA ASN A 90 -4.37 12.67 -16.49
C ASN A 90 -3.60 12.02 -17.65
N GLU A 91 -3.08 10.80 -17.46
CA GLU A 91 -2.36 10.02 -18.46
C GLU A 91 -3.28 9.00 -19.17
N GLY A 92 -4.58 8.97 -18.82
CA GLY A 92 -5.56 8.07 -19.42
C GLY A 92 -5.60 6.66 -18.79
N PHE A 93 -4.97 6.46 -17.63
CA PHE A 93 -5.00 5.18 -16.92
C PHE A 93 -6.11 5.11 -15.87
N TYR A 94 -6.78 3.97 -15.84
CA TYR A 94 -7.75 3.62 -14.80
C TYR A 94 -7.03 2.91 -13.67
N THR A 95 -7.49 3.14 -12.44
CA THR A 95 -6.99 2.45 -11.25
C THR A 95 -7.89 1.28 -10.91
N ILE A 96 -7.30 0.14 -10.61
CA ILE A 96 -8.00 -1.05 -10.11
C ILE A 96 -7.48 -1.32 -8.71
N ASP A 97 -8.37 -1.31 -7.73
CA ASP A 97 -8.05 -1.73 -6.37
C ASP A 97 -8.27 -3.24 -6.25
N VAL A 98 -7.25 -3.94 -5.78
CA VAL A 98 -7.25 -5.39 -5.58
C VAL A 98 -7.06 -5.67 -4.09
N ASP A 99 -8.05 -6.33 -3.50
CA ASP A 99 -7.94 -6.83 -2.13
C ASP A 99 -6.97 -8.02 -2.10
N LEU A 100 -6.02 -7.94 -1.17
CA LEU A 100 -5.04 -8.97 -0.86
C LEU A 100 -5.31 -9.55 0.53
N PRO A 101 -4.98 -10.83 0.76
CA PRO A 101 -5.15 -11.45 2.06
C PRO A 101 -4.30 -10.75 3.13
N LYS A 102 -4.78 -10.75 4.38
CA LYS A 102 -4.07 -10.17 5.54
C LYS A 102 -2.65 -10.74 5.75
N LYS A 103 -2.40 -11.95 5.23
CA LYS A 103 -1.07 -12.56 5.19
C LYS A 103 -0.70 -12.73 3.72
N LEU A 104 0.40 -12.10 3.31
CA LEU A 104 0.92 -12.22 1.96
C LEU A 104 1.70 -13.54 1.84
N ILE A 105 1.02 -14.54 1.28
CA ILE A 105 1.57 -15.86 1.04
C ILE A 105 1.43 -16.14 -0.45
N THR A 106 2.53 -16.48 -1.10
CA THR A 106 2.52 -16.79 -2.54
C THR A 106 1.92 -18.16 -2.82
N THR A 107 1.65 -18.46 -4.09
CA THR A 107 1.22 -19.79 -4.52
C THR A 107 2.21 -20.90 -4.17
N TYR A 108 3.49 -20.59 -3.97
CA TYR A 108 4.52 -21.55 -3.56
C TYR A 108 4.75 -21.57 -2.04
N LYS A 109 3.83 -20.95 -1.28
CA LYS A 109 3.81 -20.91 0.19
C LYS A 109 4.92 -20.05 0.82
N GLU A 110 5.52 -19.16 0.04
CA GLU A 110 6.51 -18.21 0.53
C GLU A 110 5.81 -17.03 1.21
N LYS A 111 6.33 -16.64 2.38
CA LYS A 111 5.77 -15.55 3.17
C LYS A 111 6.48 -14.25 2.82
N ILE A 112 5.71 -13.29 2.31
CA ILE A 112 6.22 -11.96 1.97
C ILE A 112 5.96 -11.01 3.12
N PHE A 113 6.99 -10.27 3.53
CA PHE A 113 6.84 -9.22 4.54
C PHE A 113 6.49 -7.89 3.88
N GLN A 114 5.66 -7.10 4.57
CA GLN A 114 5.11 -5.84 4.07
C GLN A 114 6.17 -4.85 3.57
N ASN A 115 7.36 -4.84 4.18
CA ASN A 115 8.46 -3.96 3.82
C ASN A 115 9.09 -4.27 2.44
N TYR A 116 8.69 -5.34 1.77
CA TYR A 116 9.16 -5.70 0.42
C TYR A 116 8.11 -5.47 -0.67
N VAL A 117 6.91 -4.97 -0.31
CA VAL A 117 5.75 -4.81 -1.20
C VAL A 117 5.40 -3.33 -1.42
N ILE A 118 5.97 -2.43 -0.61
CA ILE A 118 5.76 -0.98 -0.67
C ILE A 118 7.03 -0.33 -1.22
#